data_AF-A0A914JVW4-F1
#
_entry.id   AF-A0A914JVW4-F1
#
_cell.length_a   1.000
_cell.length_b   1.000
_cell.length_c   1.000
_cell.angle_alpha   90.00
_cell.angle_beta   90.00
_cell.angle_gamma   90.00
#
_symmetry.space_group_name_H-M   'P 1'
#
loop_
_entity.id
_entity.type
_entity.pdbx_description
1 polymer ?
#
loop_
_entity_poly.entity_id
_entity_poly.type
_entity_poly.pdbx_seq_one_letter_code
_entity_poly.pdbx_strand_id
1 'polypeptide(L)'
;MEVDEPKSKKTFYYQTELFIFQKYGFTLKTIMDEIHNLWMKNWAETVEEIVDHLADDISEEMQNKIRLNLMDLIVANGKMAYILEKWTDFLFTKICKPMAGLQIQEKTKDAEKTKVQERIEQEKKRILELEMQIQYLKNEKQNVRKLLNAIQEIEEAKNNL
;
A
#
# COMPACT_ATOMS: atom_id res chain seq x y z
N MET A 1 -6.70 -31.47 -26.12
CA MET A 1 -7.00 -31.16 -24.71
C MET A 1 -7.68 -29.82 -24.68
N GLU A 2 -8.99 -29.82 -24.47
CA GLU A 2 -9.75 -28.59 -24.22
C GLU A 2 -9.39 -28.11 -22.81
N VAL A 3 -8.95 -26.86 -22.70
CA VAL A 3 -8.64 -26.22 -21.43
C VAL A 3 -9.97 -25.70 -20.90
N ASP A 4 -10.45 -26.27 -19.80
CA ASP A 4 -11.65 -25.79 -19.10
C ASP A 4 -11.51 -24.29 -18.83
N GLU A 5 -12.44 -23.49 -19.36
CA GLU A 5 -12.49 -22.07 -19.07
C GLU A 5 -12.71 -21.87 -17.56
N PRO A 6 -11.96 -20.96 -16.90
CA PRO A 6 -12.11 -20.72 -15.48
C PRO A 6 -13.54 -20.25 -15.19
N LYS A 7 -14.22 -20.97 -14.27
CA LYS A 7 -15.64 -20.79 -13.87
C LYS A 7 -16.02 -19.38 -13.41
N SER A 8 -15.08 -18.46 -13.24
CA SER A 8 -15.31 -17.00 -13.18
C SER A 8 -13.99 -16.23 -13.38
N LYS A 9 -14.06 -14.96 -13.83
CA LYS A 9 -12.90 -14.04 -13.89
C LYS A 9 -12.15 -13.94 -12.54
N LYS A 10 -12.88 -13.99 -11.43
CA LYS A 10 -12.30 -13.91 -10.07
C LYS A 10 -11.38 -15.10 -9.77
N THR A 11 -11.81 -16.31 -10.15
CA THR A 11 -11.02 -17.54 -9.95
C THR A 11 -9.74 -17.51 -10.77
N PHE A 12 -9.82 -17.01 -12.00
CA PHE A 12 -8.66 -16.85 -12.89
C PHE A 12 -7.62 -15.86 -12.35
N TYR A 13 -8.06 -14.68 -11.88
CA TYR A 13 -7.15 -13.69 -11.29
C TYR A 13 -6.46 -14.24 -10.04
N TYR A 14 -7.20 -14.92 -9.17
CA TYR A 14 -6.65 -15.53 -7.97
C TYR A 14 -5.55 -16.58 -8.27
N GLN A 15 -5.79 -17.49 -9.22
CA GLN A 15 -4.80 -18.50 -9.60
C GLN A 15 -3.55 -17.89 -10.23
N THR A 16 -3.75 -16.88 -11.08
CA THR A 16 -2.67 -16.15 -11.74
C THR A 16 -1.80 -15.41 -10.72
N GLU A 17 -2.42 -14.76 -9.75
CA GLU A 17 -1.74 -14.04 -8.69
C GLU A 17 -0.93 -14.99 -7.80
N LEU A 18 -1.47 -16.16 -7.44
CA LEU A 18 -0.74 -17.20 -6.71
C LEU A 18 0.48 -17.71 -7.48
N PHE A 19 0.34 -17.95 -8.79
CA PHE A 19 1.46 -18.39 -9.63
C PHE A 19 2.60 -17.35 -9.63
N ILE A 20 2.26 -16.09 -9.85
CA ILE A 20 3.24 -15.00 -9.90
C ILE A 20 3.94 -14.84 -8.56
N PHE A 21 3.17 -14.89 -7.46
CA PHE A 21 3.72 -14.83 -6.12
C PHE A 21 4.68 -15.98 -5.82
N GLN A 22 4.30 -17.22 -6.16
CA GLN A 22 5.16 -18.39 -5.94
C GLN A 22 6.44 -18.36 -6.76
N LYS A 23 6.38 -17.83 -8.00
CA LYS A 23 7.51 -17.83 -8.92
C LYS A 23 8.45 -16.62 -8.74
N TYR A 24 7.90 -15.47 -8.38
CA TYR A 24 8.65 -14.20 -8.38
C TYR A 24 8.68 -13.49 -7.02
N GLY A 25 7.91 -13.95 -6.02
CA GLY A 25 7.90 -13.40 -4.67
C GLY A 25 7.14 -12.08 -4.51
N PHE A 26 6.50 -11.57 -5.56
CA PHE A 26 5.67 -10.37 -5.54
C PHE A 26 4.27 -10.64 -6.10
N THR A 27 3.33 -9.74 -5.82
CA THR A 27 1.96 -9.81 -6.37
C THR A 27 1.81 -8.83 -7.53
N LEU A 28 0.82 -9.08 -8.40
CA LEU A 28 0.47 -8.11 -9.44
C LEU A 28 -0.05 -6.81 -8.84
N LYS A 29 -0.75 -6.87 -7.70
CA LYS A 29 -1.13 -5.67 -6.96
C LYS A 29 0.10 -4.84 -6.59
N THR A 30 1.16 -5.46 -6.08
CA THR A 30 2.41 -4.77 -5.77
C THR A 30 3.01 -4.08 -7.00
N ILE A 31 3.00 -4.73 -8.16
CA ILE A 31 3.45 -4.09 -9.42
C ILE A 31 2.56 -2.90 -9.78
N MET A 32 1.24 -3.04 -9.68
CA MET A 32 0.31 -1.96 -10.03
C MET A 32 0.42 -0.78 -9.07
N ASP A 33 0.63 -1.03 -7.78
CA ASP A 33 0.87 0.00 -6.77
C ASP A 33 2.17 0.76 -7.08
N GLU A 34 3.25 0.06 -7.47
CA GLU A 34 4.51 0.68 -7.90
C GLU A 34 4.35 1.53 -9.17
N ILE A 35 3.61 1.03 -10.18
CA ILE A 35 3.32 1.79 -11.40
C ILE A 35 2.51 3.04 -11.08
N HIS A 36 1.50 2.93 -10.22
CA HIS A 36 0.71 4.06 -9.76
C HIS A 36 1.59 5.11 -9.08
N ASN A 37 2.45 4.69 -8.15
CA ASN A 37 3.34 5.59 -7.42
C ASN A 37 4.34 6.30 -8.35
N LEU A 38 4.94 5.57 -9.29
CA LEU A 38 5.86 6.15 -10.28
C LEU A 38 5.14 7.22 -11.12
N TRP A 39 3.93 6.93 -11.55
CA TRP A 39 3.16 7.85 -12.39
C TRP A 39 2.73 9.10 -11.61
N MET A 40 2.29 8.94 -10.35
CA MET A 40 1.99 10.08 -9.47
C MET A 40 3.21 10.96 -9.23
N LYS A 41 4.39 10.34 -9.03
CA LYS A 41 5.64 11.07 -8.86
C LYS A 41 5.98 11.88 -10.11
N ASN A 42 5.98 11.26 -11.28
CA ASN A 42 6.29 11.93 -12.55
C ASN A 42 5.27 13.06 -12.86
N TRP A 43 4.00 12.84 -12.53
CA TRP A 43 2.98 13.87 -12.71
C TRP A 43 3.23 15.08 -11.80
N ALA A 44 3.54 14.86 -10.52
CA ALA A 44 3.87 15.93 -9.60
C ALA A 44 5.11 16.72 -10.09
N GLU A 45 6.15 16.04 -10.57
CA GLU A 45 7.33 16.68 -11.17
C GLU A 45 6.94 17.54 -12.39
N THR A 46 6.08 17.02 -13.27
CA THR A 46 5.59 17.77 -14.45
C THR A 46 4.79 19.01 -14.05
N VAL A 47 3.97 18.92 -13.00
CA VAL A 47 3.20 20.05 -12.49
C VAL A 47 4.11 21.14 -11.95
N GLU A 48 5.15 20.78 -11.19
CA GLU A 48 6.14 21.76 -10.72
C GLU A 48 6.89 22.39 -11.88
N GLU A 49 7.33 21.63 -12.88
CA GLU A 49 7.97 22.19 -14.08
C GLU A 49 7.07 23.22 -14.78
N ILE A 50 5.78 22.94 -14.95
CA ILE A 50 4.83 23.88 -15.57
C ILE A 50 4.70 25.17 -14.74
N VAL A 51 4.65 25.04 -13.41
CA VAL A 51 4.51 26.18 -12.51
C VAL A 51 5.77 27.02 -12.50
N ASP A 52 6.95 26.39 -12.48
CA ASP A 52 8.24 27.06 -12.55
C ASP A 52 8.40 27.85 -13.85
N HIS A 53 7.93 27.32 -14.99
CA HIS A 53 7.94 28.05 -16.26
C HIS A 53 7.05 29.30 -16.27
N LEU A 54 6.04 29.35 -15.41
CA LEU A 54 5.12 30.48 -15.29
C LEU A 54 5.47 31.39 -14.11
N ALA A 55 6.45 31.01 -13.28
CA ALA A 55 6.65 31.61 -11.95
C ALA A 55 6.98 33.10 -11.99
N ASP A 56 7.68 33.56 -13.02
CA ASP A 56 8.05 34.97 -13.20
C ASP A 56 6.85 35.83 -13.66
N ASP A 57 5.83 35.23 -14.27
CA ASP A 57 4.69 35.91 -14.87
C ASP A 57 3.45 35.96 -13.96
N ILE A 58 3.40 35.14 -12.91
CA ILE A 58 2.21 34.99 -12.05
C ILE A 58 2.56 35.02 -10.56
N SER A 59 1.59 35.46 -9.74
CA SER A 59 1.74 35.48 -8.29
C SER A 59 1.80 34.08 -7.68
N GLU A 60 2.45 33.95 -6.52
CA GLU A 60 2.54 32.70 -5.76
C GLU A 60 1.17 32.08 -5.44
N GLU A 61 0.15 32.92 -5.16
CA GLU A 61 -1.22 32.45 -4.97
C GLU A 61 -1.79 31.78 -6.23
N MET A 62 -1.49 32.34 -7.41
CA MET A 62 -1.92 31.77 -8.69
C MET A 62 -1.16 30.48 -9.00
N GLN A 63 0.15 30.43 -8.72
CA GLN A 63 0.96 29.21 -8.84
C GLN A 63 0.33 28.07 -8.02
N ASN A 64 -0.03 28.34 -6.77
CA ASN A 64 -0.66 27.36 -5.89
C ASN A 64 -2.04 26.90 -6.40
N LYS A 65 -2.85 27.80 -6.97
CA LYS A 65 -4.12 27.43 -7.61
C LYS A 65 -3.89 26.53 -8.84
N ILE A 66 -2.87 26.81 -9.64
CA ILE A 66 -2.52 25.99 -10.82
C ILE A 66 -2.07 24.59 -10.37
N ARG A 67 -1.19 24.49 -9.36
CA ARG A 67 -0.77 23.20 -8.78
C ARG A 67 -1.97 22.34 -8.38
N LEU A 68 -2.87 22.89 -7.56
CA LEU A 68 -4.05 22.17 -7.08
C LEU A 68 -4.96 21.77 -8.24
N ASN A 69 -5.24 22.68 -9.17
CA ASN A 69 -6.09 22.38 -10.32
C ASN A 69 -5.51 21.30 -11.22
N LEU A 70 -4.20 21.30 -11.49
CA LEU A 70 -3.55 20.29 -12.33
C LEU A 70 -3.47 18.93 -11.63
N MET A 71 -3.21 18.90 -10.33
CA MET A 71 -3.26 17.67 -9.53
C MET A 71 -4.68 17.09 -9.48
N ASP A 72 -5.69 17.94 -9.27
CA ASP A 72 -7.10 17.54 -9.27
C ASP A 72 -7.55 17.08 -10.66
N LEU A 73 -7.05 17.65 -11.76
CA LEU A 73 -7.46 17.27 -13.11
C LEU A 73 -7.19 15.79 -13.42
N ILE A 74 -6.17 15.22 -12.79
CA ILE A 74 -5.78 13.82 -12.90
C ILE A 74 -6.49 12.94 -11.89
N VAL A 75 -6.55 13.36 -10.63
CA VAL A 75 -7.12 12.58 -9.53
C VAL A 75 -8.65 12.64 -9.54
N ALA A 76 -9.24 13.83 -9.66
CA ALA A 76 -10.67 14.06 -9.55
C ALA A 76 -11.47 13.59 -10.77
N ASN A 77 -10.87 13.52 -11.97
CA ASN A 77 -11.58 13.01 -13.14
C ASN A 77 -11.60 11.48 -13.23
N GLY A 78 -10.98 10.75 -12.29
CA GLY A 78 -10.96 9.29 -12.29
C GLY A 78 -10.29 8.64 -13.51
N LYS A 79 -9.75 9.43 -14.44
CA LYS A 79 -9.13 8.95 -15.69
C LYS A 79 -7.89 8.12 -15.40
N MET A 80 -7.10 8.50 -14.40
CA MET A 80 -5.94 7.73 -13.97
C MET A 80 -6.35 6.38 -13.40
N ALA A 81 -7.30 6.37 -12.45
CA ALA A 81 -7.82 5.13 -11.86
C ALA A 81 -8.39 4.19 -12.94
N TYR A 82 -9.14 4.74 -13.91
CA TYR A 82 -9.68 4.00 -15.04
C TYR A 82 -8.57 3.44 -15.95
N ILE A 83 -7.54 4.22 -16.28
CA ILE A 83 -6.41 3.75 -17.09
C ILE A 83 -5.68 2.62 -16.35
N LEU A 84 -5.39 2.79 -15.06
CA LEU A 84 -4.73 1.76 -14.26
C LEU A 84 -5.56 0.47 -14.17
N GLU A 85 -6.88 0.58 -14.07
CA GLU A 85 -7.78 -0.58 -14.12
C GLU A 85 -7.66 -1.30 -15.48
N LYS A 86 -7.66 -0.57 -16.60
CA LYS A 86 -7.49 -1.17 -17.94
C LYS A 86 -6.12 -1.81 -18.14
N TRP A 87 -5.07 -1.19 -17.62
CA TRP A 87 -3.72 -1.75 -17.66
C TRP A 87 -3.61 -3.02 -16.81
N THR A 88 -4.24 -3.02 -15.63
CA THR A 88 -4.35 -4.20 -14.77
C THR A 88 -5.03 -5.34 -15.54
N ASP A 89 -6.21 -5.09 -16.10
CA ASP A 89 -6.95 -6.07 -16.89
C ASP A 89 -6.13 -6.59 -18.07
N PHE A 90 -5.40 -5.72 -18.77
CA PHE A 90 -4.52 -6.11 -19.87
C PHE A 90 -3.37 -7.02 -19.39
N LEU A 91 -2.68 -6.65 -18.31
CA LEU A 91 -1.61 -7.45 -17.72
C LEU A 91 -2.11 -8.85 -17.33
N PHE A 92 -3.24 -8.92 -16.62
CA PHE A 92 -3.85 -10.19 -16.22
C PHE A 92 -4.27 -11.06 -17.42
N THR A 93 -4.93 -10.47 -18.42
CA THR A 93 -5.53 -11.23 -19.52
C THR A 93 -4.58 -11.57 -20.66
N LYS A 94 -3.54 -10.77 -20.89
CA LYS A 94 -2.63 -10.95 -22.04
C LYS A 94 -1.26 -11.44 -21.64
N ILE A 95 -0.72 -10.97 -20.52
CA ILE A 95 0.65 -11.29 -20.10
C ILE A 95 0.65 -12.49 -19.15
N CYS A 96 -0.31 -12.54 -18.23
CA CYS A 96 -0.33 -13.55 -17.18
C CYS A 96 -1.25 -14.77 -17.48
N LYS A 97 -2.24 -14.62 -18.37
CA LYS A 97 -3.10 -15.73 -18.85
C LYS A 97 -2.35 -16.94 -19.42
N PRO A 98 -1.27 -16.78 -20.20
CA PRO A 98 -0.46 -17.89 -20.67
C PRO A 98 0.26 -18.64 -19.53
N MET A 99 0.49 -17.97 -18.39
CA MET A 99 1.19 -18.55 -17.25
C MET A 99 0.28 -19.36 -16.31
N ALA A 100 -1.01 -19.01 -16.23
CA ALA A 100 -2.01 -19.73 -15.44
C ALA A 100 -2.36 -21.13 -16.01
N GLY A 101 -2.09 -21.36 -17.30
CA GLY A 101 -2.26 -22.67 -17.95
C GLY A 101 -1.11 -23.65 -17.71
N LEU A 102 0.01 -23.18 -17.14
CA LEU A 102 1.08 -24.06 -16.67
C LEU A 102 0.67 -24.60 -15.31
N GLN A 103 0.33 -25.89 -15.24
CA GLN A 103 0.11 -26.56 -13.97
C GLN A 103 1.29 -26.27 -13.04
N ILE A 104 1.03 -25.58 -11.94
CA ILE A 104 1.93 -25.52 -10.81
C ILE A 104 2.11 -26.98 -10.41
N GLN A 105 3.30 -27.55 -10.64
CA GLN A 105 3.62 -28.84 -10.06
C GLN A 105 3.51 -28.66 -8.55
N GLU A 106 2.41 -29.13 -7.96
CA GLU A 106 2.33 -29.34 -6.53
C GLU A 106 3.36 -30.40 -6.19
N LYS A 107 4.60 -29.97 -5.93
CA LYS A 107 5.55 -30.80 -5.19
C LYS A 107 4.86 -31.11 -3.87
N THR A 108 4.52 -32.38 -3.69
CA THR A 108 3.90 -32.98 -2.51
C THR A 108 4.37 -32.28 -1.23
N LYS A 109 3.47 -31.48 -0.65
CA LYS A 109 3.77 -30.35 0.23
C LYS A 109 3.50 -30.64 1.71
N ASP A 110 3.52 -31.90 2.12
CA ASP A 110 3.15 -32.24 3.50
C ASP A 110 4.26 -31.90 4.51
N ALA A 111 5.53 -32.04 4.13
CA ALA A 111 6.65 -31.64 4.99
C ALA A 111 6.86 -30.11 5.04
N GLU A 112 6.50 -29.38 3.98
CA GLU A 112 6.58 -27.91 3.94
C GLU A 112 5.39 -27.24 4.61
N LYS A 113 4.18 -27.82 4.53
CA LYS A 113 3.00 -27.31 5.25
C LYS A 113 3.23 -27.29 6.76
N THR A 114 3.80 -28.36 7.33
CA THR A 114 4.11 -28.43 8.77
C THR A 114 5.09 -27.34 9.19
N LYS A 115 6.16 -27.11 8.42
CA LYS A 115 7.14 -26.05 8.71
C LYS A 115 6.56 -24.64 8.60
N VAL A 116 5.68 -24.42 7.63
CA VAL A 116 4.99 -23.13 7.46
C VAL A 116 3.99 -22.91 8.61
N GLN A 117 3.27 -23.94 9.04
CA GLN A 117 2.38 -23.86 10.21
C GLN A 117 3.13 -23.56 11.50
N GLU A 118 4.28 -24.22 11.73
CA GLU A 118 5.14 -23.94 12.88
C GLU A 118 5.64 -22.49 12.89
N ARG A 119 6.06 -21.96 11.72
CA ARG A 119 6.43 -20.54 11.59
C ARG A 119 5.26 -19.60 11.85
N ILE A 120 4.08 -19.89 11.32
CA ILE A 120 2.88 -19.07 11.57
C ILE A 120 2.56 -19.04 13.07
N GLU A 121 2.67 -20.16 13.76
CA GLU A 121 2.39 -20.24 15.19
C GLU A 121 3.45 -19.48 16.03
N GLN A 122 4.72 -19.53 15.62
CA GLN A 122 5.79 -18.73 16.24
C GLN A 122 5.56 -17.23 16.06
N GLU A 123 5.22 -16.79 14.84
CA GLU A 123 4.96 -15.37 14.56
C GLU A 123 3.71 -14.86 15.27
N LYS A 124 2.64 -15.68 15.39
CA LYS A 124 1.46 -15.33 16.21
C LYS A 124 1.81 -15.09 17.67
N LYS A 125 2.66 -15.95 18.27
CA LYS A 125 3.14 -15.76 19.65
C LYS A 125 3.94 -14.47 19.79
N ARG A 126 4.82 -14.18 18.83
CA ARG A 126 5.61 -12.95 18.81
C ARG A 126 4.73 -11.70 18.69
N ILE A 127 3.70 -11.74 17.85
CA ILE A 127 2.71 -10.65 17.73
C ILE A 127 2.00 -10.43 19.06
N LEU A 128 1.56 -11.49 19.72
CA LEU A 128 0.89 -11.39 21.03
C LEU A 128 1.81 -10.77 22.10
N GLU A 129 3.09 -11.17 22.14
CA GLU A 129 4.08 -10.58 23.04
C GLU A 129 4.28 -9.08 22.76
N LEU A 130 4.38 -8.69 21.48
CA LEU A 130 4.49 -7.29 21.08
C LEU A 130 3.24 -6.48 21.43
N GLU A 131 2.05 -7.05 21.26
CA GLU A 131 0.79 -6.41 21.67
C GLU A 131 0.74 -6.17 23.19
N MET A 132 1.20 -7.13 23.99
CA MET A 132 1.33 -6.96 25.44
C MET A 132 2.32 -5.84 25.80
N GLN A 133 3.47 -5.78 25.14
CA GLN A 133 4.46 -4.71 25.36
C GLN A 133 3.91 -3.34 24.98
N ILE A 134 3.18 -3.23 23.86
CA ILE A 134 2.51 -2.00 23.45
C ILE A 134 1.51 -1.55 24.51
N GLN A 135 0.72 -2.48 25.07
CA GLN A 135 -0.26 -2.15 26.09
C GLN A 135 0.41 -1.69 27.40
N TYR A 136 1.51 -2.33 27.78
CA TYR A 136 2.33 -1.89 28.91
C TYR A 136 2.86 -0.46 28.71
N LEU A 137 3.47 -0.18 27.56
CA LEU A 137 4.00 1.13 27.22
C LEU A 137 2.91 2.22 27.15
N LYS A 138 1.70 1.87 26.68
CA LYS A 138 0.55 2.80 26.72
C LYS A 138 0.18 3.19 28.14
N ASN A 139 0.17 2.23 29.08
CA ASN A 139 -0.11 2.49 30.48
C ASN A 139 0.99 3.35 31.12
N GLU A 140 2.26 3.06 30.85
CA GLU A 140 3.37 3.90 31.32
C GLU A 140 3.29 5.33 30.76
N LYS A 141 3.02 5.49 29.47
CA LYS A 141 2.82 6.80 28.84
C LYS A 141 1.69 7.58 29.49
N GLN A 142 0.58 6.92 29.86
CA GLN A 142 -0.52 7.56 30.56
C GLN A 142 -0.10 8.00 31.98
N ASN A 143 0.66 7.19 32.70
CA ASN A 143 1.18 7.53 34.01
C ASN A 143 2.14 8.73 33.96
N VAL A 144 3.05 8.76 32.98
CA VAL A 144 3.95 9.90 32.76
C VAL A 144 3.16 11.17 32.46
N ARG A 145 2.10 11.10 31.64
CA ARG A 145 1.23 12.25 31.38
C ARG A 145 0.54 12.78 32.64
N LYS A 146 0.06 11.89 33.52
CA LYS A 146 -0.53 12.31 34.81
C LYS A 146 0.49 13.04 35.68
N LEU A 147 1.73 12.55 35.71
CA LEU A 147 2.81 13.21 36.46
C LEU A 147 3.17 14.58 35.87
N LEU A 148 3.26 14.70 34.55
CA LEU A 148 3.51 15.98 33.89
C LEU A 148 2.41 17.01 34.18
N ASN A 149 1.14 16.60 34.11
CA ASN A 149 0.03 17.49 34.46
C ASN A 149 0.11 17.94 35.92
N ALA A 150 0.43 17.04 36.85
CA ALA A 150 0.58 17.39 38.26
C ALA A 150 1.76 18.36 38.50
N ILE A 151 2.88 18.21 37.78
CA ILE A 151 4.00 19.16 37.83
C ILE A 151 3.58 20.52 37.31
N GLN A 152 2.85 20.57 36.19
CA GLN A 152 2.37 21.81 35.59
C GLN A 152 1.40 22.54 36.53
N GLU A 153 0.47 21.83 37.18
CA GLU A 153 -0.43 22.40 38.19
C GLU A 153 0.34 22.99 39.39
N ILE A 154 1.43 22.34 39.82
CA ILE A 154 2.30 22.86 40.89
C ILE A 154 3.05 24.12 40.44
N GLU A 155 3.56 24.16 39.20
CA GLU A 155 4.24 25.33 38.64
C GLU A 155 3.29 26.53 38.49
N GLU A 156 2.07 26.30 38.02
CA GLU A 156 1.02 27.33 37.91
C GLU A 156 0.61 27.86 39.29
N ALA A 157 0.47 26.99 40.30
CA ALA A 157 0.19 27.42 41.66
C ALA A 157 1.33 28.26 42.26
N LYS A 158 2.59 27.92 41.96
CA LYS A 158 3.77 28.67 42.42
C LYS A 158 3.87 30.06 41.77
N ASN A 159 3.51 30.20 40.50
CA ASN A 159 3.58 31.49 39.79
C ASN A 159 2.46 32.47 40.16
N ASN A 160 1.39 31.98 40.80
CA ASN A 160 0.26 32.77 41.29
C ASN A 160 0.36 33.14 42.79
N LEU A 161 1.48 32.80 43.43
CA LEU A 161 1.86 33.18 44.81
C LEU A 161 2.94 34.26 44.78
#